data_AF-A0A0R2TZU2-F1
#
_entry.id   AF-A0A0R2TZU2-F1
#
_cell.length_a   1.000
_cell.length_b   1.000
_cell.length_c   1.000
_cell.angle_alpha   90.00
_cell.angle_beta   90.00
_cell.angle_gamma   90.00
#
_symmetry.space_group_name_H-M   'P 1'
#
loop_
_entity.id
_entity.type
_entity.pdbx_description
1 polymer ?
#
loop_
_entity_poly.entity_id
_entity_poly.type
_entity_poly.pdbx_seq_one_letter_code
_entity_poly.pdbx_strand_id
1 'polypeptide(L)'
;MTTIFHNTDSYIFTGTCRAVSGIVAAVTSFLADRDCYICALEQFDDESTEKFFMRAVFRRQENAPSIDILAEEFSSISKTFGMEWNFHCPETPIKTIILVSKYDHCLDDLLYRKRKGEINMEVTAVVSNHPDLCSMVEREGIRFIHLPVTVETKAQQEQRLLEIIDETQSELIVLARYMQILSDELTKKLAGRCINIHHSFLPGFKGAKPYH
;
A
#
# COMPACT_ATOMS: atom_id res chain seq x y z
N MET A 1 4.88 16.38 28.61
CA MET A 1 5.42 16.04 27.27
C MET A 1 5.61 14.55 27.25
N THR A 2 4.63 13.83 26.70
CA THR A 2 4.71 12.37 26.59
C THR A 2 5.59 12.06 25.40
N THR A 3 6.82 11.67 25.66
CA THR A 3 7.76 11.16 24.68
C THR A 3 7.09 9.95 24.02
N ILE A 4 6.77 10.06 22.73
CA ILE A 4 6.40 8.90 21.92
C ILE A 4 7.71 8.10 21.82
N PHE A 5 7.82 7.02 22.60
CA PHE A 5 8.86 6.04 22.36
C PHE A 5 8.67 5.57 20.91
N HIS A 6 9.65 5.83 20.05
CA HIS A 6 9.79 5.05 18.82
C HIS A 6 10.07 3.62 19.28
N ASN A 7 8.99 2.86 19.38
CA ASN A 7 9.03 1.51 19.89
C ASN A 7 9.29 0.61 18.68
N THR A 8 10.57 0.36 18.42
CA THR A 8 11.12 -0.48 17.33
C THR A 8 10.61 -1.92 17.32
N ASP A 9 9.77 -2.29 18.30
CA ASP A 9 9.18 -3.61 18.49
C ASP A 9 7.66 -3.64 18.24
N SER A 10 7.09 -2.59 17.65
CA SER A 10 5.68 -2.53 17.28
C SER A 10 5.44 -3.09 15.87
N TYR A 11 4.39 -3.88 15.71
CA TYR A 11 3.99 -4.51 14.46
C TYR A 11 2.47 -4.44 14.25
N ILE A 12 2.05 -4.53 12.99
CA ILE A 12 0.66 -4.59 12.59
C ILE A 12 0.40 -5.95 11.94
N PHE A 13 -0.49 -6.73 12.53
CA PHE A 13 -1.09 -7.90 11.89
C PHE A 13 -2.29 -7.46 11.06
N THR A 14 -2.39 -7.99 9.84
CA THR A 14 -3.61 -7.95 9.03
C THR A 14 -3.94 -9.35 8.56
N GLY A 15 -5.20 -9.75 8.65
CA GLY A 15 -5.66 -11.06 8.19
C GLY A 15 -7.07 -11.03 7.61
N THR A 16 -7.31 -11.88 6.61
CA THR A 16 -8.64 -12.14 6.07
C THR A 16 -8.84 -13.63 5.77
N CYS A 17 -10.04 -14.14 6.05
CA CYS A 17 -10.42 -15.53 5.79
C CYS A 17 -11.94 -15.65 5.72
N ARG A 18 -12.44 -16.88 5.54
CA ARG A 18 -13.88 -17.14 5.72
C ARG A 18 -14.24 -16.99 7.21
N ALA A 19 -15.39 -16.39 7.49
CA ALA A 19 -15.88 -16.23 8.85
C ALA A 19 -16.20 -17.59 9.50
N VAL A 20 -15.49 -17.91 10.59
CA VAL A 20 -15.72 -19.09 11.42
C VAL A 20 -15.43 -18.75 12.89
N SER A 21 -16.04 -19.49 13.81
CA SER A 21 -15.79 -19.31 15.24
C SER A 21 -14.33 -19.63 15.59
N GLY A 22 -13.77 -18.87 16.53
CA GLY A 22 -12.44 -19.12 17.10
C GLY A 22 -11.27 -18.37 16.44
N ILE A 23 -11.48 -17.63 15.34
CA ILE A 23 -10.40 -16.89 14.67
C ILE A 23 -9.73 -15.89 15.63
N VAL A 24 -10.53 -15.03 16.28
CA VAL A 24 -10.01 -14.01 17.20
C VAL A 24 -9.24 -14.65 18.34
N ALA A 25 -9.78 -15.71 18.94
CA ALA A 25 -9.11 -16.44 20.02
C ALA A 25 -7.78 -17.03 19.55
N ALA A 26 -7.74 -17.66 18.37
CA ALA A 26 -6.52 -18.24 17.83
C ALA A 26 -5.42 -17.19 17.62
N VAL A 27 -5.75 -16.04 17.03
CA VAL A 27 -4.78 -14.96 16.77
C VAL A 27 -4.32 -14.29 18.07
N THR A 28 -5.26 -13.97 18.96
CA THR A 28 -4.92 -13.27 20.22
C THR A 28 -4.17 -14.15 21.19
N SER A 29 -4.55 -15.42 21.35
CA SER A 29 -3.81 -16.39 22.15
C SER A 29 -2.42 -16.65 21.57
N PHE A 30 -2.29 -16.79 20.25
CA PHE A 30 -0.99 -16.96 19.61
C PHE A 30 -0.02 -15.84 19.99
N LEU A 31 -0.46 -14.58 19.86
CA LEU A 31 0.36 -13.42 20.21
C LEU A 31 0.67 -13.38 21.71
N ALA A 32 -0.34 -13.61 22.56
CA ALA A 32 -0.16 -13.60 24.01
C ALA A 32 0.82 -14.68 24.50
N ASP A 33 0.74 -15.90 23.96
CA ASP A 33 1.63 -17.02 24.29
C ASP A 33 3.09 -16.78 23.90
N ARG A 34 3.34 -15.81 23.01
CA ARG A 34 4.67 -15.42 22.50
C ARG A 34 5.15 -14.09 23.06
N ASP A 35 4.65 -13.72 24.24
CA ASP A 35 5.03 -12.50 24.95
C ASP A 35 4.80 -11.22 24.10
N CYS A 36 3.76 -11.22 23.27
CA CYS A 36 3.34 -10.02 22.52
C CYS A 36 2.17 -9.34 23.22
N TYR A 37 2.27 -8.02 23.39
CA TYR A 37 1.23 -7.19 23.96
C TYR A 37 0.38 -6.54 22.86
N ILE A 38 -0.92 -6.82 22.83
CA ILE A 38 -1.84 -6.26 21.83
C ILE A 38 -2.28 -4.87 22.29
N CYS A 39 -1.89 -3.85 21.53
CA CYS A 39 -2.19 -2.44 21.80
C CYS A 39 -3.54 -2.00 21.25
N ALA A 40 -3.93 -2.52 20.08
CA ALA A 40 -5.22 -2.24 19.46
C ALA A 40 -5.68 -3.46 18.66
N LEU A 41 -6.99 -3.69 18.64
CA LEU A 41 -7.59 -4.77 17.88
C LEU A 41 -8.90 -4.30 17.24
N GLU A 42 -9.00 -4.51 15.94
CA GLU A 42 -10.17 -4.22 15.13
C GLU A 42 -10.54 -5.47 14.35
N GLN A 43 -11.84 -5.76 14.28
CA GLN A 43 -12.37 -6.82 13.43
C GLN A 43 -13.60 -6.33 12.68
N PHE A 44 -13.83 -6.93 11.52
CA PHE A 44 -15.02 -6.71 10.72
C PHE A 44 -15.47 -8.03 10.12
N ASP A 45 -16.73 -8.37 10.36
CA ASP A 45 -17.38 -9.55 9.79
C ASP A 45 -18.37 -9.08 8.72
N ASP A 46 -18.15 -9.53 7.49
CA ASP A 46 -19.01 -9.24 6.36
C ASP A 46 -19.88 -10.47 6.05
N GLU A 47 -21.05 -10.50 6.69
CA GLU A 47 -22.04 -11.57 6.48
C GLU A 47 -22.47 -11.71 5.02
N SER A 48 -22.39 -10.64 4.21
CA SER A 48 -22.81 -10.67 2.81
C SER A 48 -21.83 -11.44 1.91
N THR A 49 -20.55 -11.49 2.28
CA THR A 49 -19.50 -12.19 1.55
C THR A 49 -18.92 -13.39 2.32
N GLU A 50 -19.42 -13.66 3.53
CA GLU A 50 -18.89 -14.63 4.48
C GLU A 50 -17.40 -14.40 4.81
N LYS A 51 -16.91 -13.16 4.69
CA LYS A 51 -15.51 -12.81 4.93
C LYS A 51 -15.32 -12.16 6.28
N PHE A 52 -14.25 -12.58 6.93
CA PHE A 52 -13.74 -11.99 8.15
C PHE A 52 -12.47 -11.18 7.86
N PHE A 53 -12.34 -10.04 8.52
CA PHE A 53 -11.17 -9.18 8.48
C PHE A 53 -10.73 -8.84 9.89
N MET A 54 -9.42 -8.84 10.12
CA MET A 54 -8.84 -8.51 11.42
C MET A 54 -7.58 -7.69 11.24
N ARG A 55 -7.44 -6.67 12.09
CA ARG A 55 -6.25 -5.86 12.22
C ARG A 55 -5.86 -5.78 13.70
N ALA A 56 -4.64 -6.17 14.03
CA ALA A 56 -4.12 -6.06 15.39
C ALA A 56 -2.81 -5.26 15.38
N VAL A 57 -2.72 -4.24 16.22
CA VAL A 57 -1.45 -3.56 16.52
C VAL A 57 -0.91 -4.19 17.78
N PHE A 58 0.30 -4.72 17.74
CA PHE A 58 0.94 -5.35 18.90
C PHE A 58 2.38 -4.90 19.04
N ARG A 59 2.92 -5.10 20.23
CA ARG A 59 4.32 -4.84 20.57
C ARG A 59 4.93 -6.12 21.13
N ARG A 60 6.08 -6.50 20.57
CA ARG A 60 6.92 -7.59 21.10
C ARG A 60 7.53 -7.12 22.43
N GLN A 61 7.47 -7.98 23.44
CA GLN A 61 8.14 -7.73 24.73
C GLN A 61 9.55 -8.38 24.73
N GLU A 62 10.27 -8.24 25.83
CA GLU A 62 11.68 -8.65 25.95
C GLU A 62 11.94 -10.11 25.59
N ASN A 63 11.01 -11.03 25.91
CA ASN A 63 11.19 -12.46 25.61
C ASN A 63 10.50 -12.90 24.32
N ALA A 64 9.87 -11.98 23.58
CA ALA A 64 9.16 -12.33 22.36
C ALA A 64 10.13 -12.74 21.25
N PRO A 65 9.88 -13.87 20.55
CA PRO A 65 10.72 -14.32 19.46
C PRO A 65 10.73 -13.28 18.31
N SER A 66 11.68 -13.39 17.39
CA SER A 66 11.76 -12.49 16.23
C SER A 66 10.50 -12.54 15.39
N ILE A 67 10.22 -11.46 14.64
CA ILE A 67 9.05 -11.41 13.77
C ILE A 67 9.04 -12.53 12.72
N ASP A 68 10.21 -12.96 12.24
CA ASP A 68 10.34 -14.05 11.28
C ASP A 68 9.90 -15.40 11.89
N ILE A 69 10.26 -15.65 13.15
CA ILE A 69 9.81 -16.84 13.89
C ILE A 69 8.31 -16.77 14.14
N LEU A 70 7.79 -15.60 14.55
CA LEU A 70 6.34 -15.40 14.67
C LEU A 70 5.62 -15.69 13.36
N ALA A 71 6.17 -15.24 12.24
CA ALA A 71 5.59 -15.46 10.91
C ALA A 71 5.59 -16.94 10.51
N GLU A 72 6.69 -17.65 10.75
CA GLU A 72 6.81 -19.08 10.49
C GLU A 72 5.81 -19.89 11.34
N GLU A 73 5.74 -19.61 12.64
CA GLU A 73 4.85 -20.33 13.55
C GLU A 73 3.37 -20.02 13.30
N PHE A 74 3.03 -18.77 12.97
CA PHE A 74 1.66 -18.37 12.66
C PHE A 74 1.13 -19.04 11.39
N SER A 75 2.02 -19.44 10.48
CA SER A 75 1.64 -20.14 9.24
C SER A 75 0.87 -21.45 9.50
N SER A 76 1.03 -22.06 10.67
CA SER A 76 0.22 -23.24 11.06
C SER A 76 -1.23 -22.86 11.37
N ILE A 77 -1.44 -21.76 12.08
CA ILE A 77 -2.77 -21.22 12.41
C ILE A 77 -3.46 -20.74 11.14
N SER A 78 -2.74 -20.02 10.28
CA SER A 78 -3.31 -19.51 9.05
C SER A 78 -3.82 -20.63 8.13
N LYS A 79 -3.10 -21.77 8.08
CA LYS A 79 -3.54 -22.97 7.33
C LYS A 79 -4.84 -23.55 7.85
N THR A 80 -5.05 -23.58 9.17
CA THR A 80 -6.29 -24.08 9.79
C THR A 80 -7.51 -23.27 9.34
N PHE A 81 -7.36 -21.95 9.18
CA PHE A 81 -8.45 -21.05 8.81
C PHE A 81 -8.49 -20.70 7.32
N GLY A 82 -7.51 -21.15 6.52
CA GLY A 82 -7.33 -20.70 5.13
C GLY A 82 -7.14 -19.19 5.05
N MET A 83 -6.39 -18.61 6.00
CA MET A 83 -6.24 -17.18 6.17
C MET A 83 -5.11 -16.62 5.31
N GLU A 84 -5.41 -15.56 4.58
CA GLU A 84 -4.43 -14.66 3.98
C GLU A 84 -4.05 -13.62 5.03
N TRP A 85 -2.76 -13.46 5.31
CA TRP A 85 -2.30 -12.60 6.39
C TRP A 85 -0.90 -12.04 6.13
N ASN A 86 -0.53 -11.01 6.89
CA ASN A 86 0.82 -10.48 6.91
C ASN A 86 1.12 -9.73 8.23
N PHE A 87 2.40 -9.66 8.60
CA PHE A 87 2.91 -8.78 9.65
C PHE A 87 3.67 -7.62 9.03
N HIS A 88 3.35 -6.40 9.44
CA HIS A 88 3.95 -5.18 8.90
C HIS A 88 4.69 -4.43 10.01
N CYS A 89 5.91 -3.99 9.71
CA CYS A 89 6.61 -3.01 10.55
C CYS A 89 6.09 -1.61 10.18
N PRO A 90 5.46 -0.85 11.10
CA PRO A 90 4.91 0.47 10.82
C PRO A 90 5.99 1.51 10.52
N GLU A 91 7.24 1.26 10.90
CA GLU A 91 8.38 2.13 10.62
C GLU A 91 8.91 1.96 9.20
N THR A 92 8.69 0.79 8.57
CA THR A 92 9.12 0.54 7.19
C THR A 92 8.30 1.39 6.21
N PRO A 93 8.92 2.33 5.47
CA PRO A 93 8.20 3.11 4.48
C PRO A 93 7.76 2.22 3.30
N ILE A 94 6.55 2.44 2.81
CA ILE A 94 6.07 1.73 1.61
C ILE A 94 6.74 2.30 0.37
N LYS A 95 7.41 1.45 -0.40
CA LYS A 95 8.06 1.84 -1.66
C LYS A 95 6.99 2.13 -2.72
N THR A 96 6.96 3.36 -3.19
CA THR A 96 5.85 3.88 -3.99
C THR A 96 6.33 4.56 -5.26
N ILE A 97 5.76 4.16 -6.40
CA ILE A 97 5.85 4.92 -7.64
C ILE A 97 4.62 5.82 -7.76
N ILE A 98 4.85 7.08 -8.14
CA ILE A 98 3.78 8.03 -8.42
C ILE A 98 3.71 8.28 -9.94
N LEU A 99 2.56 8.03 -10.54
CA LEU A 99 2.26 8.33 -11.94
C LEU A 99 1.55 9.67 -12.05
N VAL A 100 2.04 10.55 -12.92
CA VAL A 100 1.48 11.89 -13.15
C VAL A 100 1.37 12.21 -14.63
N SER A 101 0.43 13.08 -14.99
CA SER A 101 0.40 13.70 -16.32
C SER A 101 0.86 15.16 -16.22
N LYS A 102 0.03 16.13 -16.61
CA LYS A 102 0.39 17.57 -16.56
C LYS A 102 -0.07 18.27 -15.29
N TYR A 103 -1.01 17.68 -14.56
CA TYR A 103 -1.57 18.28 -13.34
C TYR A 103 -0.70 17.91 -12.14
N ASP A 104 -0.28 18.93 -11.39
CA ASP A 104 0.70 18.84 -10.30
C ASP A 104 0.08 18.72 -8.90
N HIS A 105 -1.10 19.29 -8.67
CA HIS A 105 -1.70 19.42 -7.33
C HIS A 105 -1.66 18.14 -6.46
N CYS A 106 -1.99 16.96 -6.99
CA CYS A 106 -1.91 15.72 -6.21
C CYS A 106 -0.46 15.30 -5.91
N LEU A 107 0.45 15.52 -6.86
CA LEU A 107 1.88 15.27 -6.64
C LEU A 107 2.44 16.22 -5.58
N ASP A 108 2.12 17.51 -5.67
CA ASP A 108 2.59 18.52 -4.72
C ASP A 108 2.13 18.20 -3.29
N ASP A 109 0.84 17.86 -3.11
CA ASP A 109 0.29 17.49 -1.81
C ASP A 109 0.96 16.24 -1.23
N LEU A 110 1.14 15.18 -2.03
CA LEU A 110 1.81 13.96 -1.59
C LEU A 110 3.26 14.22 -1.17
N LEU A 111 4.01 14.99 -1.97
CA LEU A 111 5.41 15.33 -1.66
C LEU A 111 5.50 16.24 -0.43
N TYR A 112 4.60 17.21 -0.29
CA TYR A 112 4.50 18.07 0.89
C TYR A 112 4.23 17.27 2.16
N ARG A 113 3.23 16.40 2.17
CA ARG A 113 2.88 15.55 3.32
C ARG A 113 4.01 14.59 3.69
N LYS A 114 4.69 14.01 2.68
CA LYS A 114 5.90 13.22 2.90
C LYS A 114 6.99 14.04 3.59
N ARG A 115 7.29 15.26 3.13
CA ARG A 115 8.28 16.15 3.77
C ARG A 115 7.92 16.49 5.22
N LYS A 116 6.62 16.56 5.54
CA LYS A 116 6.13 16.79 6.91
C LYS A 116 6.15 15.55 7.80
N GLY A 117 6.47 14.38 7.25
CA GLY A 117 6.42 13.11 7.98
C GLY A 117 4.99 12.62 8.25
N GLU A 118 3.98 13.15 7.54
CA GLU A 118 2.58 12.71 7.71
C GLU A 118 2.29 11.38 7.03
N ILE A 119 3.11 11.00 6.04
CA ILE A 119 2.97 9.77 5.26
C ILE A 119 4.30 9.01 5.30
N ASN A 120 4.29 7.79 5.84
CA ASN A 120 5.46 6.92 5.84
C ASN A 120 5.59 6.21 4.47
N MET A 121 6.22 6.89 3.52
CA MET A 121 6.35 6.45 2.13
C MET A 121 7.74 6.78 1.58
N GLU A 122 8.31 5.83 0.85
CA GLU A 122 9.52 6.04 0.05
C GLU A 122 9.10 6.22 -1.42
N VAL A 123 9.29 7.42 -1.97
CA VAL A 123 8.98 7.65 -3.39
C VAL A 123 10.18 7.20 -4.22
N THR A 124 10.05 6.04 -4.86
CA THR A 124 11.13 5.39 -5.59
C THR A 124 11.34 5.99 -6.98
N ALA A 125 10.25 6.42 -7.62
CA ALA A 125 10.27 7.19 -8.86
C ALA A 125 8.95 7.94 -9.05
N VAL A 126 9.02 9.04 -9.82
CA VAL A 126 7.84 9.65 -10.45
C VAL A 126 7.90 9.34 -11.94
N VAL A 127 6.84 8.73 -12.46
CA VAL A 127 6.71 8.38 -13.88
C VAL A 127 5.68 9.30 -14.51
N SER A 128 6.02 9.90 -15.66
CA SER A 128 5.07 10.73 -16.39
C SER A 128 5.08 10.46 -17.88
N ASN A 129 3.92 10.63 -18.51
CA ASN A 129 3.83 10.67 -19.96
C ASN A 129 4.21 12.04 -20.56
N HIS A 130 4.53 13.02 -19.73
CA HIS A 130 4.91 14.38 -20.10
C HIS A 130 6.16 14.85 -19.35
N PRO A 131 6.97 15.78 -19.91
CA PRO A 131 8.13 16.32 -19.21
C PRO A 131 7.77 17.46 -18.22
N ASP A 132 6.53 17.96 -18.24
CA ASP A 132 6.10 19.20 -17.57
C ASP A 132 6.49 19.28 -16.08
N LEU A 133 6.42 18.16 -15.35
CA LEU A 133 6.67 18.11 -13.91
C LEU A 133 8.09 17.68 -13.53
N CYS A 134 9.00 17.50 -14.50
CA CYS A 134 10.35 17.00 -14.27
C CYS A 134 11.12 17.84 -13.24
N SER A 135 11.20 19.16 -13.48
CA SER A 135 11.94 20.07 -12.59
C SER A 135 11.38 20.14 -11.17
N MET A 136 10.08 19.87 -10.99
CA MET A 136 9.48 19.82 -9.67
C MET A 136 9.96 18.58 -8.89
N VAL A 137 10.00 17.43 -9.56
CA VAL A 137 10.41 16.15 -8.97
C VAL A 137 11.91 16.12 -8.69
N GLU A 138 12.73 16.60 -9.62
CA GLU A 138 14.19 16.60 -9.48
C GLU A 138 14.66 17.51 -8.33
N ARG A 139 13.94 18.62 -8.06
CA ARG A 139 14.22 19.50 -6.91
C ARG A 139 14.07 18.78 -5.56
N GLU A 140 13.24 17.74 -5.50
CA GLU A 140 13.04 16.90 -4.32
C GLU A 140 14.06 15.76 -4.23
N GLY A 141 15.00 15.67 -5.19
CA GLY A 141 15.98 14.58 -5.27
C GLY A 141 15.39 13.24 -5.69
N ILE A 142 14.19 13.24 -6.26
CA ILE A 142 13.48 12.03 -6.68
C ILE A 142 13.76 11.75 -8.15
N ARG A 143 13.90 10.46 -8.51
CA ARG A 143 14.06 10.04 -9.90
C ARG A 143 12.80 10.34 -10.71
N PHE A 144 12.93 11.19 -11.72
CA PHE A 144 11.89 11.42 -12.73
C PHE A 144 12.11 10.52 -13.94
N ILE A 145 11.06 9.87 -14.43
CA ILE A 145 11.11 9.03 -15.63
C ILE A 145 10.02 9.48 -16.61
N HIS A 146 10.45 10.00 -17.76
CA HIS A 146 9.56 10.36 -18.85
C HIS A 146 9.30 9.15 -19.75
N LEU A 147 8.06 8.66 -19.77
CA LEU A 147 7.57 7.58 -20.63
C LEU A 147 6.46 8.11 -21.56
N PRO A 148 6.81 8.75 -22.69
CA PRO A 148 5.83 9.22 -23.65
C PRO A 148 4.98 8.07 -24.18
N VAL A 149 3.73 8.34 -24.50
CA VAL A 149 2.79 7.31 -24.94
C VAL A 149 1.88 7.80 -26.07
N THR A 150 1.73 6.95 -27.07
CA THR A 150 0.75 7.02 -28.15
C THR A 150 -0.10 5.75 -28.13
N VAL A 151 -1.12 5.68 -28.99
CA VAL A 151 -1.98 4.48 -29.10
C VAL A 151 -1.14 3.25 -29.49
N GLU A 152 -0.16 3.43 -30.38
CA GLU A 152 0.69 2.37 -30.93
C GLU A 152 1.78 1.92 -29.94
N THR A 153 2.26 2.83 -29.10
CA THR A 153 3.39 2.58 -28.18
C THR A 153 2.94 2.19 -26.77
N LYS A 154 1.63 2.19 -26.49
CA LYS A 154 1.07 1.93 -25.17
C LYS A 154 1.56 0.63 -24.53
N ALA A 155 1.55 -0.48 -25.27
CA ALA A 155 2.01 -1.77 -24.74
C ALA A 155 3.48 -1.74 -24.32
N GLN A 156 4.33 -1.06 -25.10
CA GLN A 156 5.76 -0.92 -24.78
C GLN A 156 5.97 -0.02 -23.56
N GLN A 157 5.19 1.05 -23.45
CA GLN A 157 5.25 1.97 -22.31
C GLN A 157 4.83 1.29 -21.01
N GLU A 158 3.74 0.50 -21.03
CA GLU A 158 3.28 -0.25 -19.87
C GLU A 158 4.25 -1.36 -19.48
N GLN A 159 4.88 -2.02 -20.45
CA GLN A 159 5.94 -2.98 -20.18
C GLN A 159 7.14 -2.32 -19.50
N ARG A 160 7.56 -1.13 -19.98
CA ARG A 160 8.63 -0.38 -19.34
C ARG A 160 8.27 0.06 -17.92
N LEU A 161 7.01 0.40 -17.67
CA LEU A 161 6.53 0.70 -16.31
C LEU A 161 6.69 -0.51 -15.38
N LEU A 162 6.33 -1.72 -15.84
CA LEU A 162 6.51 -2.95 -15.05
C LEU A 162 7.99 -3.19 -14.73
N GLU A 163 8.88 -3.00 -15.69
CA GLU A 163 10.33 -3.11 -15.46
C GLU A 163 10.83 -2.14 -14.40
N ILE A 164 10.30 -0.90 -14.38
CA ILE A 164 10.67 0.10 -13.37
C ILE A 164 10.13 -0.30 -11.99
N ILE A 165 8.91 -0.86 -11.93
CA ILE A 165 8.33 -1.38 -10.69
C ILE A 165 9.23 -2.45 -10.10
N ASP A 166 9.69 -3.39 -10.94
CA ASP A 166 10.61 -4.45 -10.52
C ASP A 166 12.00 -3.89 -10.16
N GLU A 167 12.56 -2.99 -10.97
CA GLU A 167 13.87 -2.35 -10.72
C GLU A 167 13.91 -1.65 -9.36
N THR A 168 12.81 -0.97 -9.01
CA THR A 168 12.71 -0.19 -7.76
C THR A 168 12.16 -0.99 -6.59
N GLN A 169 11.73 -2.24 -6.82
CA GLN A 169 11.01 -3.05 -5.83
C GLN A 169 9.83 -2.29 -5.22
N SER A 170 9.12 -1.51 -6.05
CA SER A 170 7.99 -0.73 -5.58
C SER A 170 6.83 -1.63 -5.24
N GLU A 171 6.11 -1.31 -4.18
CA GLU A 171 5.00 -2.08 -3.65
C GLU A 171 3.68 -1.42 -4.02
N LEU A 172 3.62 -0.09 -4.04
CA LEU A 172 2.42 0.70 -4.33
C LEU A 172 2.60 1.57 -5.57
N ILE A 173 1.55 1.66 -6.38
CA ILE A 173 1.45 2.60 -7.50
C ILE A 173 0.35 3.63 -7.19
N VAL A 174 0.66 4.91 -7.27
CA VAL A 174 -0.31 6.00 -7.07
C VAL A 174 -0.52 6.75 -8.39
N LEU A 175 -1.73 6.71 -8.92
CA LEU A 175 -2.12 7.50 -10.09
C LEU A 175 -2.53 8.90 -9.64
N ALA A 176 -1.55 9.77 -9.39
CA ALA A 176 -1.76 11.16 -9.01
C ALA A 176 -2.20 11.99 -10.22
N ARG A 177 -3.48 11.86 -10.59
CA ARG A 177 -4.09 12.48 -11.79
C ARG A 177 -3.37 12.10 -13.08
N TYR A 178 -2.93 10.84 -13.16
CA TYR A 178 -2.47 10.25 -14.40
C TYR A 178 -3.65 10.08 -15.37
N MET A 179 -3.56 10.69 -16.55
CA MET A 179 -4.68 10.82 -17.48
C MET A 179 -4.76 9.70 -18.52
N GLN A 180 -3.80 8.77 -18.55
CA GLN A 180 -3.83 7.63 -19.44
C GLN A 180 -4.60 6.48 -18.79
N ILE A 181 -5.50 5.87 -19.57
CA ILE A 181 -6.21 4.67 -19.16
C ILE A 181 -5.21 3.51 -19.14
N LEU A 182 -5.10 2.80 -18.02
CA LEU A 182 -4.28 1.58 -17.94
C LEU A 182 -4.96 0.45 -18.72
N SER A 183 -4.19 -0.41 -19.39
CA SER A 183 -4.76 -1.61 -20.04
C SER A 183 -5.33 -2.61 -19.02
N ASP A 184 -6.19 -3.50 -19.50
CA ASP A 184 -6.73 -4.61 -18.71
C ASP A 184 -5.62 -5.56 -18.20
N GLU A 185 -4.53 -5.70 -18.96
CA GLU A 185 -3.40 -6.52 -18.54
C GLU A 185 -2.64 -5.85 -17.39
N LEU A 186 -2.32 -4.56 -17.54
CA LEU A 186 -1.61 -3.82 -16.51
C LEU A 186 -2.44 -3.71 -15.22
N THR A 187 -3.75 -3.44 -15.32
CA THR A 187 -4.62 -3.38 -14.14
C THR A 187 -4.67 -4.71 -13.37
N LYS A 188 -4.66 -5.86 -14.06
CA LYS A 188 -4.57 -7.18 -13.41
C LYS A 188 -3.22 -7.37 -12.70
N LYS A 189 -2.12 -6.99 -13.33
CA LYS A 189 -0.77 -7.07 -12.71
C LYS A 189 -0.63 -6.16 -11.49
N LEU A 190 -1.38 -5.05 -11.45
CA LEU A 190 -1.38 -4.08 -10.35
C LEU A 190 -2.53 -4.26 -9.35
N ALA A 191 -3.28 -5.37 -9.44
CA ALA A 191 -4.41 -5.63 -8.56
C ALA A 191 -4.00 -5.61 -7.08
N GLY A 192 -4.76 -4.88 -6.25
CA GLY A 192 -4.48 -4.72 -4.82
C GLY A 192 -3.37 -3.74 -4.46
N ARG A 193 -2.69 -3.14 -5.45
CA ARG A 193 -1.49 -2.31 -5.25
C ARG A 193 -1.42 -1.06 -6.12
N CYS A 194 -2.55 -0.62 -6.65
CA CYS A 194 -2.67 0.63 -7.41
C CYS A 194 -3.85 1.45 -6.92
N ILE A 195 -3.60 2.71 -6.57
CA ILE A 195 -4.59 3.66 -6.08
C ILE A 195 -4.76 4.77 -7.11
N ASN A 196 -6.01 5.07 -7.45
CA ASN A 196 -6.36 6.16 -8.37
C ASN A 196 -7.12 7.27 -7.65
N ILE A 197 -6.94 8.51 -8.10
CA ILE A 197 -7.79 9.63 -7.71
C ILE A 197 -8.61 10.11 -8.90
N HIS A 198 -9.94 10.02 -8.75
CA HIS A 198 -10.89 10.61 -9.68
C HIS A 198 -11.38 11.95 -9.12
N HIS A 199 -11.52 12.95 -9.98
CA HIS A 199 -11.86 14.32 -9.60
C HIS A 199 -13.37 14.55 -9.43
N SER A 200 -14.15 13.47 -9.42
CA SER A 200 -15.60 13.51 -9.26
C SER A 200 -16.10 12.29 -8.50
N PHE A 201 -17.26 12.44 -7.88
CA PHE A 201 -17.93 11.38 -7.14
C PHE A 201 -18.35 10.24 -8.07
N LEU A 202 -17.87 9.04 -7.76
CA LEU A 202 -18.39 7.81 -8.35
C LEU A 202 -19.67 7.38 -7.62
N PRO A 203 -20.67 6.79 -8.30
CA PRO A 203 -20.67 6.36 -9.70
C PRO A 203 -21.15 7.40 -10.72
N GLY A 204 -21.56 8.61 -10.29
CA GLY A 204 -22.37 9.55 -11.07
C GLY A 204 -21.70 10.19 -12.28
N PHE A 205 -20.38 10.41 -12.25
CA PHE A 205 -19.65 11.04 -13.36
C PHE A 205 -18.48 10.15 -13.82
N LYS A 206 -18.73 9.35 -14.85
CA LYS A 206 -17.70 8.53 -15.51
C LYS A 206 -17.24 9.23 -16.80
N GLY A 207 -15.93 9.40 -16.99
CA GLY A 207 -15.34 9.81 -18.28
C GLY A 207 -14.58 11.14 -18.26
N ALA A 208 -14.12 11.57 -19.44
CA ALA A 208 -13.42 12.83 -19.62
C ALA A 208 -14.40 14.01 -19.50
N LYS A 209 -14.06 15.04 -18.70
CA LYS A 209 -14.84 16.26 -18.43
C LYS A 209 -16.11 16.09 -17.56
N PRO A 210 -16.00 15.70 -16.28
CA PRO A 210 -17.15 15.57 -15.38
C PRO A 210 -17.67 16.91 -14.81
N TYR A 211 -16.98 18.03 -15.06
CA TYR A 211 -17.42 19.38 -14.67
C TYR A 211 -17.99 20.20 -15.87
N HIS A 212 -18.39 19.52 -16.94
CA HIS A 212 -19.03 20.14 -18.10
C HIS A 212 -20.43 19.57 -18.31
#